data_AF-A0A972T1S4-F1
#
_entry.id   AF-A0A972T1S4-F1
#
_cell.length_a   1.000
_cell.length_b   1.000
_cell.length_c   1.000
_cell.angle_alpha   90.00
_cell.angle_beta   90.00
_cell.angle_gamma   90.00
#
_symmetry.space_group_name_H-M   'P 1'
#
loop_
_entity.id
_entity.type
_entity.pdbx_description
1 polymer ?
#
loop_
_entity_poly.entity_id
_entity_poly.type
_entity_poly.pdbx_seq_one_letter_code
_entity_poly.pdbx_strand_id
1 'polypeptide(L)'
;MNELWIIRMLGIFFVMLGIVIRMGYLRKLYFASRGGIYGYIPMGLVFILYTFYEEVKTTRPELIYYYYAAFGILIAAAVYLSVAKPRFIKPAWTIWLDKYPEKVIKSMTEDIKNNPDWEKNTVNEEAVERWAKSLKRK
;
A
#
# COMPACT_ATOMS: atom_id res chain seq x y z
N MET A 1 -0.92 -28.94 6.17
CA MET A 1 -1.65 -27.65 6.11
C MET A 1 -2.10 -27.47 4.68
N ASN A 2 -3.42 -27.38 4.41
CA ASN A 2 -3.91 -27.31 3.02
C ASN A 2 -3.44 -26.02 2.35
N GLU A 3 -3.05 -26.08 1.09
CA GLU A 3 -2.57 -24.93 0.30
C GLU A 3 -3.57 -23.76 0.31
N LEU A 4 -4.87 -24.06 0.27
CA LEU A 4 -5.94 -23.06 0.37
C LEU A 4 -5.91 -22.27 1.68
N TRP A 5 -5.56 -22.91 2.81
CA TRP A 5 -5.40 -22.21 4.09
C TRP A 5 -4.25 -21.23 4.06
N ILE A 6 -3.12 -21.59 3.42
CA ILE A 6 -1.97 -20.71 3.25
C ILE A 6 -2.37 -19.48 2.43
N ILE A 7 -3.09 -19.69 1.32
CA ILE A 7 -3.56 -18.60 0.44
C ILE A 7 -4.51 -17.67 1.19
N ARG A 8 -5.45 -18.20 1.99
CA ARG A 8 -6.35 -17.38 2.83
C ARG A 8 -5.58 -16.55 3.83
N MET A 9 -4.63 -17.15 4.55
CA MET A 9 -3.79 -16.44 5.51
C MET A 9 -2.95 -15.36 4.86
N LEU A 10 -2.40 -15.62 3.67
CA LEU A 10 -1.68 -14.64 2.89
C LEU A 10 -2.60 -13.48 2.47
N GLY A 11 -3.81 -13.78 2.03
CA GLY A 11 -4.82 -12.77 1.71
C GLY A 11 -5.17 -11.87 2.89
N ILE A 12 -5.45 -12.46 4.06
CA ILE A 12 -5.71 -11.73 5.30
C ILE A 12 -4.51 -10.85 5.67
N PHE A 13 -3.28 -11.39 5.58
CA PHE A 13 -2.06 -10.63 5.83
C PHE A 13 -1.95 -9.40 4.93
N PHE A 14 -2.19 -9.52 3.62
CA PHE A 14 -2.14 -8.39 2.70
C PHE A 14 -3.24 -7.34 2.98
N VAL A 15 -4.45 -7.77 3.33
CA VAL A 15 -5.52 -6.85 3.73
C VAL A 15 -5.10 -6.07 4.99
N MET A 16 -4.67 -6.77 6.03
CA MET A 16 -4.23 -6.15 7.29
C MET A 16 -3.04 -5.21 7.08
N LEU A 17 -2.03 -5.65 6.32
CA LEU A 17 -0.87 -4.84 5.99
C LEU A 17 -1.28 -3.58 5.21
N GLY A 18 -2.19 -3.73 4.25
CA GLY A 18 -2.76 -2.60 3.49
C GLY A 18 -3.50 -1.59 4.38
N ILE A 19 -4.23 -2.05 5.39
CA ILE A 19 -4.88 -1.18 6.38
C ILE A 19 -3.83 -0.43 7.22
N VAL A 20 -2.82 -1.13 7.73
CA VAL A 20 -1.71 -0.53 8.51
C VAL A 20 -0.93 0.50 7.69
N ILE A 21 -0.70 0.20 6.41
CA ILE A 21 -0.12 1.14 5.45
C ILE A 21 -1.00 2.39 5.38
N ARG A 22 -2.31 2.28 5.11
CA ARG A 22 -3.22 3.42 5.02
C ARG A 22 -3.27 4.28 6.29
N MET A 23 -3.08 3.69 7.47
CA MET A 23 -2.96 4.42 8.74
C MET A 23 -1.65 5.22 8.86
N GLY A 24 -0.67 4.98 7.99
CA GLY A 24 0.58 5.72 7.93
C GLY A 24 1.61 5.29 8.96
N TYR A 25 1.44 4.14 9.62
CA TYR A 25 2.38 3.64 10.63
C TYR A 25 3.69 3.12 10.02
N LEU A 26 3.62 2.50 8.84
CA LEU A 26 4.80 1.91 8.19
C LEU A 26 5.56 2.93 7.34
N ARG A 27 5.99 4.03 7.96
CA ARG A 27 6.61 5.16 7.26
C ARG A 27 7.87 4.77 6.46
N LYS A 28 8.73 3.87 6.97
CA LYS A 28 9.89 3.36 6.21
C LYS A 28 9.47 2.67 4.90
N LEU A 29 8.39 1.88 4.96
CA LEU A 29 7.88 1.16 3.79
C LEU A 29 7.33 2.12 2.73
N TYR A 30 6.78 3.27 3.14
CA TYR A 30 6.37 4.34 2.24
C TYR A 30 7.53 4.94 1.43
N PHE A 31 8.66 5.25 2.10
CA PHE A 31 9.86 5.77 1.42
C PHE A 31 10.53 4.72 0.52
N ALA A 32 10.44 3.44 0.87
CA ALA A 32 10.99 2.35 0.08
C ALA A 32 10.11 1.97 -1.12
N SER A 33 8.80 2.16 -1.03
CA SER A 33 7.86 1.71 -2.06
C SER A 33 7.71 2.69 -3.21
N ARG A 34 7.71 2.16 -4.44
CA ARG A 34 7.35 2.92 -5.65
C ARG A 34 5.83 3.02 -5.89
N GLY A 35 5.00 2.58 -4.94
CA GLY A 35 3.53 2.70 -5.01
C GLY A 35 2.76 1.39 -4.93
N GLY A 36 3.42 0.23 -5.06
CA GLY A 36 2.74 -1.07 -4.98
C GLY A 36 2.02 -1.31 -3.64
N ILE A 37 2.45 -0.63 -2.57
CA ILE A 37 1.87 -0.73 -1.23
C ILE A 37 0.38 -0.31 -1.17
N TYR A 38 -0.08 0.53 -2.10
CA TYR A 38 -1.48 1.00 -2.12
C TYR A 38 -2.45 -0.07 -2.66
N GLY A 39 -1.93 -1.07 -3.40
CA GLY A 39 -2.70 -2.18 -3.95
C GLY A 39 -2.87 -3.38 -3.01
N TYR A 40 -2.31 -3.35 -1.79
CA TYR A 40 -2.28 -4.52 -0.91
C TYR A 40 -3.66 -4.99 -0.45
N ILE A 41 -4.60 -4.08 -0.20
CA ILE A 41 -5.97 -4.46 0.18
C ILE A 41 -6.67 -5.25 -0.93
N PRO A 42 -6.86 -4.72 -2.16
CA PRO A 42 -7.49 -5.49 -3.21
C PRO A 42 -6.72 -6.75 -3.58
N MET A 43 -5.38 -6.74 -3.51
CA MET A 43 -4.56 -7.95 -3.72
C MET A 43 -4.84 -9.04 -2.67
N GLY A 44 -4.98 -8.67 -1.39
CA GLY A 44 -5.35 -9.61 -0.35
C GLY A 44 -6.76 -10.18 -0.56
N LEU A 45 -7.71 -9.35 -1.03
CA LEU A 45 -9.05 -9.80 -1.40
C LEU A 45 -9.04 -10.76 -2.60
N VAL A 46 -8.15 -10.57 -3.58
CA VAL A 46 -7.96 -11.53 -4.69
C VAL A 46 -7.56 -12.90 -4.15
N PHE A 47 -6.61 -12.97 -3.22
CA PHE A 47 -6.19 -14.25 -2.62
C PHE A 47 -7.31 -14.92 -1.83
N ILE A 48 -8.08 -14.16 -1.06
CA ILE A 48 -9.24 -14.70 -0.33
C ILE A 48 -10.27 -15.23 -1.33
N LEU A 49 -10.63 -14.44 -2.34
CA LEU A 49 -11.60 -14.83 -3.37
C LEU A 49 -11.15 -16.06 -4.16
N TYR A 50 -9.85 -16.18 -4.46
CA TYR A 50 -9.29 -17.35 -5.14
C TYR A 50 -9.66 -18.66 -4.44
N THR A 51 -9.71 -18.65 -3.10
CA THR A 51 -9.96 -19.87 -2.32
C THR A 51 -11.40 -20.38 -2.37
N PHE A 52 -12.31 -19.63 -2.99
CA PHE A 52 -13.70 -20.02 -3.22
C PHE A 52 -13.95 -20.52 -4.66
N TYR A 53 -12.92 -20.57 -5.52
CA TYR A 53 -13.07 -20.95 -6.92
C TYR A 53 -13.74 -22.32 -7.10
N GLU A 54 -13.19 -23.36 -6.46
CA GLU A 54 -13.73 -24.72 -6.58
C GLU A 54 -15.14 -24.83 -5.99
N GLU A 55 -15.44 -24.12 -4.90
CA GLU A 55 -16.77 -24.10 -4.30
C GLU A 55 -17.81 -23.48 -5.25
N VAL A 56 -17.49 -22.33 -5.85
CA VAL A 56 -18.37 -21.68 -6.84
C VAL A 56 -18.54 -22.57 -8.07
N LYS A 57 -17.45 -23.13 -8.60
CA LYS A 57 -17.49 -23.97 -9.80
C LYS A 57 -18.34 -25.23 -9.63
N THR A 58 -18.28 -25.86 -8.46
CA THR A 58 -18.93 -27.16 -8.21
C THR A 58 -20.34 -27.02 -7.63
N THR A 59 -20.53 -26.08 -6.71
CA THR A 59 -21.77 -25.97 -5.91
C THR A 59 -22.73 -24.93 -6.48
N ARG A 60 -22.21 -23.86 -7.09
CA ARG A 60 -22.99 -22.73 -7.62
C ARG A 60 -22.47 -22.25 -8.98
N PRO A 61 -22.43 -23.12 -10.00
CA PRO A 61 -21.86 -22.78 -11.31
C PRO A 61 -22.55 -21.58 -11.98
N GLU A 62 -23.81 -21.30 -11.65
CA GLU A 62 -24.54 -20.12 -12.11
C GLU A 62 -23.88 -18.79 -11.68
N LEU A 63 -23.09 -18.81 -10.60
CA LEU A 63 -22.39 -17.63 -10.09
C LEU A 63 -20.98 -17.44 -10.69
N ILE A 64 -20.52 -18.33 -11.58
CA ILE A 64 -19.13 -18.31 -12.06
C ILE A 64 -18.78 -17.01 -12.83
N TYR A 65 -19.75 -16.44 -13.55
CA TYR A 65 -19.54 -15.16 -14.25
C TYR A 65 -19.39 -13.99 -13.28
N TYR A 66 -20.18 -13.97 -12.20
CA TYR A 66 -20.04 -12.98 -11.13
C TYR A 66 -18.70 -13.13 -10.40
N TYR A 67 -18.26 -14.37 -10.20
CA TYR A 67 -16.94 -14.66 -9.65
C TYR A 67 -15.82 -14.07 -10.51
N TYR A 68 -15.82 -14.34 -11.82
CA TYR A 68 -14.81 -13.78 -12.73
C TYR A 68 -14.88 -12.26 -12.82
N ALA A 69 -16.08 -11.67 -12.81
CA ALA A 69 -16.25 -10.22 -12.77
C ALA A 69 -15.64 -9.63 -11.49
N ALA A 70 -15.95 -10.18 -10.32
CA ALA A 70 -15.39 -9.74 -9.04
C ALA A 70 -13.87 -9.89 -9.00
N PHE A 71 -13.34 -11.01 -9.50
CA PHE A 71 -11.91 -11.26 -9.58
C PHE A 71 -11.20 -10.24 -10.48
N GLY A 72 -11.76 -9.98 -11.67
CA GLY A 72 -11.25 -8.96 -12.60
C GLY A 72 -11.27 -7.55 -12.02
N ILE A 73 -12.36 -7.17 -11.35
CA ILE A 73 -12.49 -5.86 -10.68
C ILE A 73 -11.43 -5.70 -9.59
N LEU A 74 -11.19 -6.73 -8.76
CA LEU A 74 -10.19 -6.66 -7.71
C LEU A 74 -8.76 -6.55 -8.27
N ILE A 75 -8.44 -7.25 -9.35
CA ILE A 75 -7.15 -7.11 -10.04
C ILE A 75 -7.02 -5.70 -10.62
N ALA A 76 -8.03 -5.20 -11.33
CA ALA A 76 -8.02 -3.87 -11.90
C ALA A 76 -7.85 -2.80 -10.80
N ALA A 77 -8.53 -2.96 -9.66
CA ALA A 77 -8.36 -2.11 -8.50
C ALA A 77 -6.94 -2.18 -7.93
N ALA A 78 -6.35 -3.38 -7.77
CA ALA A 78 -4.99 -3.53 -7.27
C ALA A 78 -3.96 -2.84 -8.17
N VAL A 79 -4.09 -2.99 -9.49
CA VAL A 79 -3.23 -2.32 -10.46
C VAL A 79 -3.45 -0.81 -10.43
N TYR A 80 -4.70 -0.35 -10.51
CA TYR A 80 -5.05 1.06 -10.51
C TYR A 80 -4.52 1.77 -9.27
N LEU A 81 -4.74 1.20 -8.07
CA LEU A 81 -4.26 1.80 -6.83
C LEU A 81 -2.73 1.82 -6.74
N SER A 82 -2.05 0.80 -7.27
CA SER A 82 -0.59 0.73 -7.29
C SER A 82 0.05 1.78 -8.20
N VAL A 83 -0.60 2.11 -9.32
CA VAL A 83 -0.09 3.05 -10.33
C VAL A 83 -0.53 4.49 -10.05
N ALA A 84 -1.84 4.71 -9.89
CA ALA A 84 -2.42 6.05 -9.78
C ALA A 84 -2.21 6.69 -8.41
N LYS A 85 -2.02 5.88 -7.35
CA LYS A 85 -1.74 6.33 -5.96
C LYS A 85 -2.66 7.48 -5.53
N PRO A 86 -4.00 7.30 -5.59
CA PRO A 86 -4.92 8.40 -5.42
C PRO A 86 -4.81 9.03 -4.02
N ARG A 87 -5.00 10.35 -3.93
CA ARG A 87 -4.77 11.14 -2.70
C ARG A 87 -5.58 10.65 -1.50
N PHE A 88 -6.77 10.10 -1.70
CA PHE A 88 -7.64 9.64 -0.60
C PHE A 88 -7.11 8.39 0.16
N ILE A 89 -6.16 7.65 -0.42
CA ILE A 89 -5.56 6.46 0.21
C ILE A 89 -4.26 6.82 0.93
N LYS A 90 -3.67 7.96 0.57
CA LYS A 90 -2.42 8.43 1.15
C LYS A 90 -2.65 8.95 2.57
N PRO A 91 -1.84 8.56 3.55
CA PRO A 91 -1.88 9.16 4.87
C PRO A 91 -1.45 10.63 4.79
N ALA A 92 -2.00 11.49 5.64
CA ALA A 92 -1.83 12.94 5.59
C ALA A 92 -0.36 13.38 5.44
N TRP A 93 0.56 12.73 6.17
CA TRP A 93 1.98 13.10 6.14
C TRP A 93 2.67 12.87 4.79
N THR A 94 2.22 11.88 4.01
CA THR A 94 2.77 11.63 2.67
C THR A 94 2.32 12.67 1.65
N ILE A 95 1.15 13.28 1.86
CA ILE A 95 0.64 14.36 1.01
C ILE A 95 1.52 15.61 1.15
N TRP A 96 2.08 15.86 2.34
CA TRP A 96 3.05 16.94 2.55
C TRP A 96 4.34 16.72 1.77
N LEU A 97 4.78 15.47 1.63
CA LEU A 97 5.98 15.11 0.88
C LEU A 97 5.81 15.26 -0.63
N ASP A 98 4.61 15.00 -1.16
CA ASP A 98 4.28 15.16 -2.58
C ASP A 98 4.50 16.61 -3.08
N LYS A 99 4.59 17.60 -2.18
CA LYS A 99 4.87 19.01 -2.53
C LYS A 99 6.32 19.25 -2.96
N TYR A 100 7.23 18.35 -2.63
CA TYR A 100 8.67 18.52 -2.87
C TYR A 100 9.12 17.76 -4.13
N PRO A 101 10.13 18.27 -4.86
CA PRO A 101 10.67 17.58 -6.02
C PRO A 101 11.34 16.26 -5.62
N GLU A 102 11.36 15.28 -6.53
CA GLU A 102 11.90 13.93 -6.27
C GLU A 102 13.32 13.93 -5.72
N LYS A 103 14.16 14.90 -6.10
CA LYS A 103 15.52 15.05 -5.59
C LYS A 103 15.53 15.23 -4.06
N VAL A 104 14.63 16.05 -3.52
CA VAL A 104 14.52 16.29 -2.07
C VAL A 104 14.00 15.05 -1.36
N ILE A 105 13.01 14.37 -1.94
CA ILE A 105 12.48 13.11 -1.39
C ILE A 105 13.57 12.04 -1.35
N LYS A 106 14.43 11.94 -2.37
CA LYS A 106 15.59 11.03 -2.35
C LYS A 106 16.57 11.36 -1.22
N SER A 107 16.90 12.63 -1.03
CA SER A 107 17.75 13.05 0.10
C SER A 107 17.12 12.73 1.45
N MET A 108 15.80 12.88 1.59
CA MET A 108 15.08 12.45 2.80
C MET A 108 15.19 10.93 3.00
N THR A 109 14.98 10.13 1.95
CA THR A 109 15.13 8.66 2.01
C THR A 109 16.55 8.24 2.42
N GLU A 110 17.57 8.96 1.97
CA GLU A 110 18.96 8.74 2.38
C GLU A 110 19.20 9.14 3.84
N ASP A 111 18.66 10.28 4.28
CA ASP A 111 18.75 10.74 5.67
C ASP A 111 18.10 9.73 6.65
N ILE A 112 16.96 9.14 6.28
CA ILE A 112 16.28 8.09 7.07
C ILE A 112 17.19 6.90 7.37
N LYS A 113 18.12 6.54 6.48
CA LYS A 113 19.04 5.42 6.70
C LYS A 113 20.07 5.73 7.79
N ASN A 114 20.43 6.99 7.94
CA ASN A 114 21.50 7.45 8.82
C ASN A 114 20.97 8.11 10.12
N ASN A 115 19.69 8.47 10.16
CA ASN A 115 19.07 9.18 11.27
C ASN A 115 18.01 8.29 11.96
N PRO A 116 18.26 7.76 13.17
CA PRO A 116 17.29 6.93 13.89
C PRO A 116 16.04 7.70 14.39
N ASP A 117 16.14 9.01 14.57
CA ASP A 117 15.08 9.88 15.10
C ASP A 117 14.25 10.59 14.01
N TRP A 118 14.42 10.19 12.75
CA TRP A 118 13.83 10.85 11.58
C TRP A 118 12.30 10.97 11.62
N GLU A 119 11.60 10.08 12.34
CA GLU A 119 10.13 10.07 12.41
C GLU A 119 9.56 11.36 13.02
N LYS A 120 10.34 12.07 13.85
CA LYS A 120 9.99 13.38 14.40
C LYS A 120 9.79 14.43 13.30
N ASN A 121 10.45 14.25 12.15
CA ASN A 121 10.36 15.16 11.00
C ASN A 121 9.07 15.00 10.20
N THR A 122 8.25 13.97 10.46
CA THR A 122 6.99 13.72 9.73
C THR A 122 5.75 13.83 10.63
N VAL A 123 5.87 14.47 11.80
CA VAL A 123 4.75 14.65 12.76
C VAL A 123 3.78 15.73 12.29
N ASN A 124 4.29 16.84 11.77
CA ASN A 124 3.50 17.93 11.23
C ASN A 124 4.13 18.48 9.94
N GLU A 125 3.36 19.27 9.20
CA GLU A 125 3.78 19.81 7.92
C GLU A 125 5.01 20.75 8.06
N GLU A 126 5.05 21.55 9.11
CA GLU A 126 6.17 22.46 9.41
C GLU A 126 7.49 21.72 9.68
N ALA A 127 7.44 20.56 10.35
CA ALA A 127 8.63 19.72 10.57
C ALA A 127 9.14 19.15 9.26
N VAL A 128 8.24 18.71 8.37
CA VAL A 128 8.61 18.24 7.03
C VAL A 128 9.26 19.37 6.24
N GLU A 129 8.72 20.59 6.32
CA GLU A 129 9.28 21.76 5.64
C GLU A 129 10.66 22.14 6.18
N ARG A 130 10.85 22.15 7.50
CA ARG A 130 12.16 22.38 8.12
C ARG A 130 13.18 21.34 7.69
N TRP A 131 12.78 20.08 7.64
CA TRP A 131 13.64 18.98 7.19
C TRP A 131 13.98 19.09 5.69
N ALA A 132 13.02 19.42 4.83
CA ALA A 132 13.26 19.66 3.42
C ALA A 132 14.26 20.81 3.19
N LYS A 133 14.11 21.91 3.94
CA LYS A 133 15.00 23.08 3.86
C LYS A 133 16.42 22.76 4.34
N SER A 134 16.60 21.96 5.38
CA SER A 134 17.93 21.58 5.86
C SER A 134 18.69 20.71 4.86
N LEU A 135 17.98 19.79 4.19
CA LEU A 135 18.56 18.93 3.16
C LEU A 135 18.88 19.68 1.85
N LYS A 136 18.13 20.73 1.50
CA LYS A 136 18.40 21.56 0.31
C LYS A 136 19.66 22.44 0.46
N ARG A 137 20.08 22.74 1.70
CA ARG A 137 21.27 23.55 2.01
C ARG A 137 22.56 22.75 2.10
N LYS A 138 22.47 21.41 2.19
CA LYS A 138 23.60 20.48 2.09
C LYS A 138 23.92 20.20 0.62
#